data_AF-A0A496V1Q3-F1
#
_entry.id   AF-A0A496V1Q3-F1
#
_cell.length_a   1.000
_cell.length_b   1.000
_cell.length_c   1.000
_cell.angle_alpha   90.00
_cell.angle_beta   90.00
_cell.angle_gamma   90.00
#
_symmetry.space_group_name_H-M   'P 1'
#
loop_
_entity.id
_entity.type
_entity.pdbx_description
1 polymer ?
#
loop_
_entity_poly.entity_id
_entity_poly.type
_entity_poly.pdbx_seq_one_letter_code
_entity_poly.pdbx_strand_id
1 'polypeptide(L)'
;MKKALKMKIRGLDREQFKRLRELTHHAKNLYNQTLWILRQAFEATGLYFAYPKMDKVMKQVENIEGEINYKLLKAKVSQQTLRRLDKNFKSFFKCIKDFQQNPSKYSGQPKPP
;
A
#
# COMPACT_ATOMS: atom_id res chain seq x y z
N MET A 1 -14.92 -18.17 10.47
CA MET A 1 -13.50 -17.94 10.87
C MET A 1 -12.59 -18.15 9.66
N LYS A 2 -11.90 -17.11 9.17
CA LYS A 2 -10.89 -17.29 8.11
C LYS A 2 -9.73 -18.09 8.70
N LYS A 3 -9.59 -19.37 8.34
CA LYS A 3 -8.36 -20.13 8.59
C LYS A 3 -7.24 -19.42 7.85
N ALA A 4 -6.47 -18.58 8.54
CA ALA A 4 -5.19 -18.16 8.03
C ALA A 4 -4.39 -19.44 7.79
N LEU A 5 -4.06 -19.75 6.53
CA LEU A 5 -3.17 -20.85 6.21
C LEU A 5 -1.91 -20.64 7.05
N LYS A 6 -1.67 -21.48 8.07
CA LYS A 6 -0.38 -21.53 8.78
C LYS A 6 0.63 -22.19 7.84
N MET A 7 0.94 -21.53 6.72
CA MET A 7 2.11 -21.91 5.93
C MET A 7 3.33 -21.55 6.78
N LYS A 8 3.90 -22.56 7.44
CA LYS A 8 5.28 -22.44 7.93
C LYS A 8 6.15 -22.24 6.70
N ILE A 9 6.72 -21.05 6.57
CA ILE A 9 7.78 -20.80 5.59
C ILE A 9 8.92 -21.75 5.96
N ARG A 10 9.20 -22.72 5.08
CA ARG A 10 10.24 -23.72 5.32
C ARG A 10 11.62 -23.07 5.12
N GLY A 11 12.63 -23.56 5.84
CA GLY A 11 14.02 -23.11 5.68
C GLY A 11 14.39 -21.82 6.41
N LEU A 12 13.56 -21.32 7.33
CA LEU A 12 13.91 -20.23 8.24
C LEU A 12 14.03 -20.74 9.67
N ASP A 13 15.05 -20.27 10.39
CA ASP A 13 15.11 -20.43 11.85
C ASP A 13 14.13 -19.46 12.56
N ARG A 14 14.07 -19.57 13.90
CA ARG A 14 13.14 -18.78 14.73
C ARG A 14 13.41 -17.27 14.64
N GLU A 15 14.68 -16.86 14.64
CA GLU A 15 15.06 -15.45 14.62
C GLU A 15 14.85 -14.85 13.23
N GLN A 16 15.19 -15.58 12.18
CA GLN A 16 14.90 -15.21 10.80
C GLN A 16 13.40 -15.05 10.56
N PHE A 17 12.58 -15.97 11.09
CA PHE A 17 11.12 -15.86 10.99
C PHE A 17 10.59 -14.63 11.75
N LYS A 18 11.10 -14.35 12.95
CA LYS A 18 10.76 -13.16 13.72
C LYS A 18 11.10 -11.89 12.94
N ARG A 19 12.31 -11.82 12.39
CA ARG A 19 12.77 -10.69 11.57
C ARG A 19 11.91 -10.48 10.32
N LEU A 20 11.54 -11.56 9.64
CA LEU A 20 10.65 -11.48 8.47
C LEU A 20 9.27 -10.94 8.85
N ARG A 21 8.73 -11.36 10.00
CA ARG A 21 7.45 -10.89 10.51
C ARG A 21 7.49 -9.39 10.81
N GLU A 22 8.55 -8.90 11.44
CA GLU A 22 8.79 -7.48 11.69
C GLU A 22 8.84 -6.68 10.38
N LEU A 23 9.66 -7.10 9.41
CA LEU A 23 9.77 -6.42 8.12
C LEU A 23 8.43 -6.39 7.36
N THR A 24 7.66 -7.48 7.42
CA THR A 24 6.32 -7.54 6.82
C THR A 24 5.37 -6.55 7.50
N HIS A 25 5.48 -6.39 8.82
CA HIS A 25 4.70 -5.43 9.57
C HIS A 25 5.03 -3.98 9.16
N HIS A 26 6.32 -3.63 9.07
CA HIS A 26 6.73 -2.31 8.59
C HIS A 26 6.27 -2.03 7.16
N ALA A 27 6.33 -3.02 6.26
CA ALA A 27 5.84 -2.87 4.89
C ALA A 27 4.33 -2.62 4.84
N LYS A 28 3.56 -3.32 5.67
CA LYS A 28 2.13 -3.09 5.84
C LYS A 28 1.84 -1.68 6.36
N ASN A 29 2.59 -1.22 7.37
CA ASN A 29 2.38 0.10 7.97
C ASN A 29 2.68 1.22 6.96
N LEU A 30 3.79 1.11 6.21
CA LEU A 30 4.10 2.02 5.12
C LEU A 30 2.97 2.07 4.08
N TYR A 31 2.51 0.90 3.62
CA TYR A 31 1.41 0.83 2.64
C TYR A 31 0.14 1.52 3.15
N ASN A 32 -0.27 1.20 4.38
CA ASN A 32 -1.51 1.72 4.97
C ASN A 32 -1.44 3.22 5.21
N GLN A 33 -0.32 3.72 5.75
CA GLN A 33 -0.12 5.14 5.97
C GLN A 33 -0.16 5.91 4.66
N THR A 34 0.56 5.44 3.64
CA THR A 34 0.54 6.10 2.33
C THR A 34 -0.85 6.04 1.69
N LEU A 35 -1.56 4.92 1.81
CA LEU A 35 -2.92 4.79 1.30
C LEU A 35 -3.87 5.80 1.95
N TRP A 36 -3.81 5.94 3.27
CA TRP A 36 -4.63 6.91 4.00
C TRP A 36 -4.34 8.34 3.52
N ILE A 37 -3.06 8.74 3.43
CA ILE A 37 -2.66 10.07 2.94
C ILE A 37 -3.20 10.34 1.54
N LEU A 38 -3.07 9.36 0.64
CA LEU A 38 -3.54 9.49 -0.74
C LEU A 38 -5.06 9.61 -0.83
N ARG A 39 -5.80 8.83 -0.03
CA ARG A 39 -7.27 8.91 0.03
C ARG A 39 -7.72 10.27 0.53
N GLN A 40 -7.13 10.76 1.62
CA GLN A 40 -7.46 12.08 2.17
C GLN A 40 -7.14 13.20 1.18
N ALA A 41 -5.98 13.15 0.53
CA ALA A 41 -5.62 14.13 -0.49
C ALA A 41 -6.56 14.08 -1.71
N PHE A 42 -6.94 12.87 -2.14
CA PHE A 42 -7.85 12.67 -3.26
C PHE A 42 -9.27 13.15 -2.93
N GLU A 43 -9.78 12.87 -1.73
CA GLU A 43 -11.07 13.35 -1.27
C GLU A 43 -11.11 14.88 -1.16
N ALA A 44 -10.03 15.50 -0.67
CA ALA A 44 -9.97 16.95 -0.50
C ALA A 44 -9.74 17.74 -1.80
N THR A 45 -9.00 17.18 -2.76
CA THR A 45 -8.54 17.93 -3.95
C THR A 45 -9.00 17.35 -5.29
N GLY A 46 -9.50 16.11 -5.31
CA GLY A 46 -9.73 15.35 -6.53
C GLY A 46 -8.46 14.88 -7.23
N LEU A 47 -7.26 15.17 -6.69
CA LEU A 47 -5.98 14.89 -7.33
C LEU A 47 -5.28 13.67 -6.72
N TYR A 48 -4.66 12.87 -7.58
CA TYR A 48 -3.84 11.73 -7.21
C TYR A 48 -2.34 12.06 -7.34
N PHE A 49 -1.54 11.71 -6.33
CA PHE A 49 -0.08 11.86 -6.41
C PHE A 49 0.57 10.64 -7.04
N ALA A 50 1.19 10.84 -8.21
CA ALA A 50 1.98 9.81 -8.87
C ALA A 50 3.18 9.36 -8.02
N TYR A 51 3.64 8.13 -8.27
CA TYR A 51 4.76 7.50 -7.58
C TYR A 51 5.98 8.40 -7.28
N PRO A 52 6.55 9.20 -8.20
CA PRO A 52 7.75 9.99 -7.90
C PRO A 52 7.52 11.00 -6.76
N LYS A 53 6.36 11.65 -6.73
CA LYS A 53 5.99 12.59 -5.66
C LYS A 53 5.71 11.84 -4.36
N MET A 54 4.98 10.73 -4.44
CA MET A 54 4.70 9.86 -3.29
C MET A 54 5.99 9.36 -2.62
N ASP A 55 6.97 8.88 -3.40
CA ASP A 55 8.26 8.40 -2.89
C ASP A 55 9.06 9.50 -2.20
N LYS A 56 9.10 10.71 -2.79
CA LYS A 56 9.78 11.86 -2.18
C LYS A 56 9.15 12.26 -0.85
N VAL A 57 7.81 12.31 -0.79
CA VAL A 57 7.06 12.69 0.42
C VAL A 57 7.23 11.65 1.52
N MET A 58 6.99 10.36 1.22
CA MET A 58 6.99 9.31 2.25
C MET A 58 8.35 9.09 2.93
N LYS A 59 9.46 9.59 2.36
CA LYS A 59 10.78 9.61 3.02
C LYS A 59 10.87 10.54 4.23
N GLN A 60 9.96 11.50 4.34
CA GLN A 60 9.96 12.57 5.33
C GLN A 60 8.73 12.50 6.26
N VAL A 61 7.71 11.73 5.91
CA VAL A 61 6.45 11.67 6.67
C VAL A 61 6.59 10.75 7.87
N GLU A 62 6.37 11.32 9.06
CA GLU A 62 6.27 10.60 10.32
C GLU A 62 4.89 9.95 10.49
N ASN A 63 4.86 8.80 11.15
CA ASN A 63 3.65 8.17 11.65
C ASN A 63 3.24 8.81 12.99
N ILE A 64 2.14 8.34 13.57
CA ILE A 64 1.63 8.83 14.86
C ILE A 64 2.56 8.56 16.05
N GLU A 65 3.55 7.67 15.88
CA GLU A 65 4.56 7.31 16.89
C GLU A 65 5.86 8.13 16.72
N GLY A 66 5.90 9.07 15.75
CA GLY A 66 7.10 9.87 15.45
C GLY A 66 8.15 9.13 14.61
N GLU A 67 7.83 7.95 14.06
CA GLU A 67 8.74 7.19 13.21
C GLU A 67 8.44 7.39 11.72
N ILE A 68 9.47 7.33 10.87
CA ILE A 68 9.28 7.33 9.42
C ILE A 68 9.27 5.88 8.93
N ASN A 69 8.06 5.32 8.70
CA ASN A 69 7.86 3.95 8.21
C ASN A 69 8.74 3.61 6.99
N TYR A 70 8.97 4.58 6.10
CA TYR A 70 9.84 4.38 4.92
C TYR A 70 11.27 3.99 5.30
N LYS A 71 11.80 4.54 6.41
CA LYS A 71 13.17 4.33 6.90
C LYS A 71 13.34 3.06 7.75
N LEU A 72 12.23 2.43 8.19
CA LEU A 72 12.24 1.15 8.91
C LEU A 72 12.54 -0.06 7.99
N LEU A 73 12.57 0.17 6.68
CA LEU A 73 12.84 -0.84 5.66
C LEU A 73 14.03 -0.40 4.81
N LYS A 74 14.67 -1.37 4.13
CA LYS A 74 15.62 -1.03 3.07
C LYS A 74 14.91 -0.23 1.98
N ALA A 75 15.54 0.83 1.49
CA ALA A 75 14.94 1.77 0.52
C ALA A 75 14.27 1.08 -0.69
N LYS A 76 14.89 0.03 -1.24
CA LYS A 76 14.33 -0.75 -2.36
C LYS A 76 13.00 -1.42 -2.02
N VAL A 77 12.85 -1.91 -0.78
CA VAL A 77 11.60 -2.53 -0.30
C VAL A 77 10.53 -1.45 -0.13
N SER A 78 10.87 -0.32 0.49
CA SER A 78 9.95 0.82 0.63
C SER A 78 9.42 1.30 -0.73
N GLN A 79 10.33 1.52 -1.69
CA GLN A 79 9.98 1.88 -3.07
C GLN A 79 9.05 0.87 -3.73
N GLN A 80 9.33 -0.43 -3.58
CA GLN A 80 8.49 -1.47 -4.15
C GLN A 80 7.09 -1.50 -3.53
N THR A 81 6.98 -1.27 -2.22
CA THR A 81 5.70 -1.13 -1.51
C THR A 81 4.88 0.04 -2.07
N LEU A 82 5.51 1.20 -2.27
CA LEU A 82 4.87 2.37 -2.85
C LEU A 82 4.47 2.14 -4.32
N ARG A 83 5.31 1.49 -5.13
CA ARG A 83 4.97 1.11 -6.52
C ARG A 83 3.79 0.16 -6.58
N ARG A 84 3.66 -0.75 -5.61
CA ARG A 84 2.50 -1.64 -5.52
C ARG A 84 1.21 -0.86 -5.30
N LEU A 85 1.24 0.14 -4.41
CA LEU A 85 0.11 1.03 -4.18
C LEU A 85 -0.24 1.86 -5.44
N ASP A 86 0.76 2.41 -6.13
CA ASP A 86 0.59 3.13 -7.40
C ASP A 86 -0.07 2.26 -8.48
N LYS A 87 0.36 0.99 -8.61
CA LYS A 87 -0.28 0.03 -9.51
C LYS A 87 -1.75 -0.23 -9.15
N ASN A 88 -2.07 -0.30 -7.86
CA ASN A 88 -3.44 -0.52 -7.39
C ASN A 88 -4.33 0.67 -7.76
N PHE A 89 -3.87 1.91 -7.55
CA PHE A 89 -4.60 3.11 -7.95
C PHE A 89 -4.79 3.22 -9.47
N LYS A 90 -3.76 2.94 -10.26
CA LYS A 90 -3.87 2.90 -11.73
C LYS A 90 -4.91 1.89 -12.21
N SER A 91 -4.95 0.71 -11.57
CA SER A 91 -5.95 -0.31 -11.86
C SER A 91 -7.36 0.18 -11.50
N PHE A 92 -7.51 0.83 -10.34
CA PHE A 92 -8.76 1.45 -9.90
C PHE A 92 -9.26 2.52 -10.89
N PHE A 93 -8.40 3.44 -11.35
CA PHE A 93 -8.79 4.46 -12.33
C PHE A 93 -9.23 3.85 -13.65
N LYS A 94 -8.56 2.78 -14.11
CA LYS A 94 -8.98 2.03 -15.30
C LYS A 94 -10.37 1.41 -15.09
N CYS A 95 -10.60 0.79 -13.94
CA CYS A 95 -11.91 0.20 -13.59
C CYS A 95 -13.02 1.26 -13.53
N ILE A 96 -12.78 2.44 -12.93
CA ILE A 96 -13.77 3.53 -12.90
C ILE A 96 -14.12 3.99 -14.31
N LYS A 97 -13.11 4.18 -15.17
CA LYS A 97 -13.34 4.62 -16.55
C LYS A 97 -14.16 3.60 -17.35
N ASP A 98 -13.88 2.31 -17.19
CA ASP A 98 -14.66 1.25 -17.85
C ASP A 98 -16.07 1.14 -17.25
N PHE A 99 -16.22 1.29 -15.93
CA PHE A 99 -17.53 1.30 -15.27
C PHE A 99 -18.44 2.42 -15.80
N GLN A 100 -17.90 3.61 -16.07
CA GLN A 100 -18.65 4.73 -16.66
C GLN A 100 -19.20 4.40 -18.06
N GLN A 101 -18.51 3.56 -18.83
CA GLN A 101 -18.91 3.16 -20.18
C GLN A 101 -19.76 1.89 -20.18
N ASN A 102 -19.49 0.97 -19.26
CA ASN A 102 -20.01 -0.38 -19.22
C ASN A 102 -20.49 -0.76 -17.80
N PRO A 103 -21.46 -0.05 -17.21
CA PRO A 103 -21.86 -0.26 -15.81
C PRO A 103 -22.38 -1.69 -15.56
N SER A 104 -22.99 -2.33 -16.56
CA SER A 104 -23.51 -3.71 -16.49
C SER A 104 -22.44 -4.80 -16.32
N LYS A 105 -21.16 -4.51 -16.62
CA LYS A 105 -20.04 -5.46 -16.39
C LYS A 105 -19.68 -5.62 -14.92
N TYR A 106 -20.18 -4.74 -14.05
CA TYR A 106 -19.79 -4.65 -12.65
C TYR A 106 -20.99 -4.86 -11.74
N SER A 107 -20.77 -5.54 -10.61
CA SER A 107 -21.80 -5.69 -9.56
C SER A 107 -22.01 -4.42 -8.72
N GLY A 108 -21.24 -3.36 -8.98
CA GLY A 108 -21.29 -2.09 -8.27
C GLY A 108 -20.11 -1.19 -8.62
N GLN A 109 -20.16 0.06 -8.13
CA GLN A 109 -19.14 1.06 -8.40
C GLN A 109 -17.77 0.63 -7.83
N PRO A 110 -16.68 0.67 -8.63
CA PRO A 110 -15.34 0.42 -8.14
C PRO A 110 -14.98 1.37 -6.99
N LYS A 111 -14.31 0.84 -5.96
CA LYS A 111 -13.85 1.61 -4.80
C LYS A 111 -12.33 1.77 -4.82
N PRO A 112 -11.79 2.88 -4.29
CA PRO A 112 -10.34 3.06 -4.22
C PRO A 112 -9.68 1.93 -3.39
N PRO A 113 -8.38 1.65 -3.63
CA PRO A 113 -7.63 0.59 -2.94
C PRO A 113 -7.57 0.73 -1.41
#